data_AF-A0A536NRP3-F1
#
_entry.id   AF-A0A536NRP3-F1
#
_cell.length_a   1.000
_cell.length_b   1.000
_cell.length_c   1.000
_cell.angle_alpha   90.00
_cell.angle_beta   90.00
_cell.angle_gamma   90.00
#
_symmetry.space_group_name_H-M   'P 1'
#
loop_
_entity.id
_entity.type
_entity.pdbx_description
1 polymer ?
#
loop_
_entity_poly.entity_id
_entity_poly.type
_entity_poly.pdbx_seq_one_letter_code
_entity_poly.pdbx_strand_id
1 'polypeptide(L)'
;MFLACPNRCSTNRFELWNASVFVDALGRYLDYGAVDAPLYRCCECGSPAVDLGEVPGAMAADRVVLESQPREYACPNCEELFSAPKDQTLIVCPSCGQTFPVAEAG
;
A
#
# COMPACT_ATOMS: atom_id res chain seq x y z
N MET A 1 5.80 -8.22 -10.77
CA MET A 1 4.41 -8.09 -11.26
C MET A 1 3.57 -9.24 -10.73
N PHE A 2 2.49 -8.91 -10.04
CA PHE A 2 1.47 -9.82 -9.53
C PHE A 2 0.11 -9.36 -10.05
N LEU A 3 -0.31 -9.89 -11.21
CA LEU A 3 -1.56 -9.49 -11.86
C LEU A 3 -2.76 -10.15 -11.17
N ALA A 4 -3.76 -9.34 -10.85
CA ALA A 4 -5.04 -9.78 -10.33
C ALA A 4 -6.18 -9.30 -11.23
N CYS A 5 -7.19 -10.16 -11.41
CA CYS A 5 -8.46 -9.76 -12.00
C CYS A 5 -9.34 -9.13 -10.91
N PRO A 6 -9.81 -7.88 -11.06
CA PRO A 6 -10.66 -7.25 -10.05
C PRO A 6 -12.02 -7.96 -9.87
N ASN A 7 -12.48 -8.66 -10.91
CA ASN A 7 -13.68 -9.50 -10.87
C ASN A 7 -13.44 -10.90 -10.28
N ARG A 8 -12.22 -11.18 -9.77
CA ARG A 8 -11.84 -12.43 -9.09
C ARG A 8 -12.02 -13.69 -9.93
N CYS A 9 -11.83 -13.61 -11.24
CA CYS A 9 -11.75 -14.80 -12.10
C CYS A 9 -10.59 -15.69 -11.66
N SER A 10 -10.81 -17.01 -11.56
CA SER A 10 -9.82 -17.99 -11.09
C SER A 10 -8.82 -18.44 -12.17
N THR A 11 -8.97 -17.95 -13.40
CA THR A 11 -8.20 -18.39 -14.57
C THR A 11 -6.71 -18.03 -14.50
N ASN A 12 -6.31 -16.95 -13.81
CA ASN A 12 -4.91 -16.48 -13.72
C ASN A 12 -4.20 -16.36 -15.08
N ARG A 13 -4.96 -16.14 -16.17
CA ARG A 13 -4.45 -15.89 -17.52
C ARG A 13 -4.81 -14.47 -17.92
N PHE A 14 -3.78 -13.77 -18.40
CA PHE A 14 -3.87 -12.39 -18.83
C PHE A 14 -3.19 -12.22 -20.18
N GLU A 15 -3.68 -11.28 -20.96
CA GLU A 15 -3.12 -10.93 -22.26
C GLU A 15 -2.85 -9.43 -22.35
N LEU A 16 -1.89 -9.05 -23.20
CA LEU A 16 -1.58 -7.66 -23.49
C LEU A 16 -2.78 -7.01 -24.17
N TRP A 17 -3.27 -5.91 -23.63
CA TRP A 17 -4.46 -5.26 -24.16
C TRP A 17 -4.12 -4.19 -25.21
N ASN A 18 -3.03 -3.46 -25.02
CA ASN A 18 -2.70 -2.28 -25.83
C ASN A 18 -1.28 -2.31 -26.42
N ALA A 19 -0.76 -3.50 -26.74
CA ALA A 19 0.50 -3.62 -27.47
C ALA A 19 0.36 -3.14 -28.90
N SER A 20 1.28 -2.27 -29.33
CA SER A 20 1.44 -1.91 -30.74
C SER A 20 1.82 -3.15 -31.55
N VAL A 21 1.24 -3.30 -32.73
CA VAL A 21 1.56 -4.39 -33.67
C VAL A 21 2.21 -3.80 -34.90
N PHE A 22 3.35 -4.35 -35.28
CA PHE A 22 4.09 -3.97 -36.47
C PHE A 22 3.73 -4.90 -37.62
N VAL A 23 3.46 -4.31 -38.78
CA VAL A 23 3.13 -5.02 -40.01
C VAL A 23 3.98 -4.52 -41.17
N ASP A 24 4.17 -5.34 -42.19
CA ASP A 24 4.82 -4.93 -43.43
C ASP A 24 3.92 -4.07 -44.33
N ALA A 25 4.43 -3.63 -45.47
CA ALA A 25 3.68 -2.82 -46.44
C ALA A 25 2.46 -3.55 -47.04
N LEU A 26 2.38 -4.88 -46.91
CA LEU A 26 1.24 -5.70 -47.33
C LEU A 26 0.28 -6.03 -46.18
N GLY A 27 0.52 -5.48 -44.98
CA GLY A 27 -0.28 -5.72 -43.78
C GLY A 27 -0.01 -7.07 -43.11
N ARG A 28 1.07 -7.77 -43.45
CA ARG A 28 1.44 -9.03 -42.79
C ARG A 28 2.09 -8.75 -41.45
N TYR A 29 1.69 -9.51 -40.44
CA TYR A 29 2.26 -9.44 -39.11
C TYR A 29 3.78 -9.62 -39.15
N LEU A 30 4.49 -8.72 -38.48
CA LEU A 30 5.94 -8.82 -38.26
C LEU A 30 6.25 -9.07 -36.79
N ASP A 31 5.77 -8.18 -35.91
CA ASP A 31 6.09 -8.23 -34.48
C ASP A 31 5.08 -7.43 -33.63
N TYR A 32 5.22 -7.44 -32.31
CA TYR A 32 4.51 -6.54 -31.40
C TYR A 32 5.45 -5.87 -30.40
N GLY A 33 5.18 -4.60 -30.10
CA GLY A 33 5.91 -3.81 -29.11
C GLY A 33 5.28 -3.95 -27.72
N ALA A 34 5.85 -4.82 -26.87
CA ALA A 34 5.39 -4.98 -25.49
C ALA A 34 5.72 -3.77 -24.58
N VAL A 35 6.71 -2.95 -24.97
CA VAL A 35 7.25 -1.84 -24.15
C VAL A 35 6.23 -0.73 -23.93
N ASP A 36 5.32 -0.53 -24.89
CA ASP A 36 4.27 0.51 -24.84
C ASP A 36 2.92 -0.03 -24.34
N ALA A 37 2.89 -1.28 -23.86
CA ALA A 37 1.68 -1.97 -23.43
C ALA A 37 1.59 -2.11 -21.90
N PRO A 38 1.31 -1.01 -21.16
CA PRO A 38 1.25 -1.05 -19.70
C PRO A 38 0.05 -1.83 -19.16
N LEU A 39 -0.89 -2.25 -20.01
CA LEU A 39 -2.16 -2.80 -19.59
C LEU A 39 -2.32 -4.26 -20.01
N TYR A 40 -2.54 -5.11 -19.02
CA TYR A 40 -2.98 -6.49 -19.20
C TYR A 40 -4.49 -6.56 -18.99
N ARG A 41 -5.17 -7.51 -19.64
CA ARG A 41 -6.58 -7.82 -19.39
C ARG A 41 -6.78 -9.30 -19.06
N CYS A 42 -7.78 -9.59 -18.25
CA CYS A 42 -8.18 -10.96 -17.93
C CYS A 42 -8.71 -11.66 -19.19
N CYS A 43 -8.20 -12.85 -19.51
CA CYS A 43 -8.68 -13.62 -20.66
C CYS A 43 -10.11 -14.16 -20.47
N GLU A 44 -10.62 -14.21 -19.24
CA GLU A 44 -11.97 -14.73 -18.94
C GLU A 44 -13.05 -13.66 -19.11
N CYS A 45 -12.86 -12.49 -18.50
CA CYS A 45 -13.88 -11.45 -18.42
C CYS A 45 -13.52 -10.15 -19.14
N GLY A 46 -12.33 -10.08 -19.74
CA GLY A 46 -11.83 -8.88 -20.44
C GLY A 46 -11.49 -7.69 -19.54
N SER A 47 -11.67 -7.81 -18.23
CA SER A 47 -11.41 -6.72 -17.29
C SER A 47 -9.92 -6.35 -17.23
N PRO A 48 -9.56 -5.07 -17.10
CA PRO A 48 -8.17 -4.66 -16.93
C PRO A 48 -7.58 -5.27 -15.66
N ALA A 49 -6.42 -5.90 -15.78
CA ALA A 49 -5.72 -6.47 -14.65
C ALA A 49 -5.07 -5.36 -13.82
N VAL A 50 -4.99 -5.59 -12.52
CA VAL A 50 -4.29 -4.73 -11.56
C VAL A 50 -3.02 -5.43 -11.11
N ASP A 51 -1.87 -4.75 -11.16
CA ASP A 51 -0.63 -5.27 -10.57
C ASP A 51 -0.60 -4.93 -9.07
N LEU A 52 -0.64 -5.96 -8.22
CA LEU A 52 -0.55 -5.81 -6.77
C LEU A 52 0.86 -6.14 -6.23
N GLY A 53 1.87 -6.21 -7.10
CA GLY A 53 3.23 -6.58 -6.71
C GLY A 53 3.84 -5.69 -5.62
N GLU A 54 3.54 -4.40 -5.66
CA GLU A 54 4.03 -3.41 -4.68
C GLU A 54 3.13 -3.28 -3.44
N VAL A 55 1.92 -3.86 -3.46
CA VAL A 55 0.96 -3.71 -2.36
C VAL A 55 1.52 -4.21 -1.02
N PRO A 56 2.19 -5.39 -0.93
CA PRO A 56 2.80 -5.81 0.32
C PRO A 56 3.83 -4.82 0.88
N GLY A 57 4.63 -4.21 0.00
CA GLY A 57 5.63 -3.21 0.37
C GLY A 57 4.98 -1.92 0.87
N ALA A 58 3.98 -1.41 0.14
CA ALA A 58 3.21 -0.23 0.53
C ALA A 58 2.51 -0.44 1.88
N MET A 59 1.85 -1.60 2.08
CA MET A 59 1.21 -1.94 3.37
C MET A 59 2.21 -2.04 4.53
N ALA A 60 3.42 -2.55 4.28
CA ALA A 60 4.46 -2.60 5.30
C ALA A 60 4.95 -1.19 5.67
N ALA A 61 5.13 -0.30 4.69
CA ALA A 61 5.50 1.09 4.93
C ALA A 61 4.42 1.84 5.72
N ASP A 62 3.15 1.70 5.35
CA ASP A 62 2.02 2.31 6.06
C ASP A 62 1.95 1.83 7.51
N ARG A 63 2.20 0.54 7.76
CA ARG A 63 2.23 -0.02 9.12
C ARG A 63 3.32 0.62 9.97
N VAL A 64 4.53 0.79 9.44
CA VAL A 64 5.63 1.47 10.15
C VAL A 64 5.24 2.90 10.54
N VAL A 65 4.58 3.62 9.63
CA VAL A 65 4.10 4.98 9.90
C VAL A 65 3.08 4.96 11.04
N LEU A 66 2.07 4.10 10.99
CA LEU A 66 1.03 3.98 12.03
C LEU A 66 1.61 3.59 13.40
N GLU A 67 2.55 2.64 13.42
CA GLU A 67 3.24 2.21 14.65
C GLU A 67 4.02 3.38 15.26
N SER A 68 4.70 4.19 14.45
CA SER A 68 5.50 5.34 14.89
C SER A 68 4.72 6.58 15.35
N GLN A 69 3.40 6.63 15.17
CA GLN A 69 2.62 7.82 15.54
C GLN A 69 2.65 8.09 17.06
N PRO A 70 2.76 9.36 17.50
CA PRO A 70 2.64 9.72 18.90
C PRO A 70 1.31 9.24 19.48
N ARG A 71 1.29 8.89 20.76
CA ARG A 71 0.06 8.57 21.50
C ARG A 71 -0.35 9.77 22.34
N GLU A 72 -1.66 9.94 22.48
CA GLU A 72 -2.23 10.94 23.38
C GLU A 72 -2.29 10.40 24.81
N TYR A 73 -1.92 11.26 25.76
CA TYR A 73 -1.92 10.99 27.19
C TYR A 73 -2.64 12.11 27.93
N ALA A 74 -3.33 11.74 29.01
CA ALA A 74 -3.88 12.68 29.98
C ALA A 74 -3.01 12.67 31.24
N CYS A 75 -2.58 13.84 31.71
CA CYS A 75 -1.82 13.94 32.95
C CYS A 75 -2.73 13.57 34.14
N PRO A 76 -2.34 12.63 35.02
CA PRO A 76 -3.15 12.24 36.17
C PRO A 76 -3.21 13.29 37.29
N ASN A 77 -2.51 14.42 37.15
CA ASN A 77 -2.45 15.47 38.18
C ASN A 77 -3.07 16.79 37.75
N CYS A 78 -2.78 17.26 36.54
CA CYS A 78 -3.34 18.51 36.02
C CYS A 78 -4.32 18.30 34.87
N GLU A 79 -4.63 17.05 34.51
CA GLU A 79 -5.58 16.66 33.46
C GLU A 79 -5.25 17.18 32.04
N GLU A 80 -4.07 17.74 31.84
CA GLU A 80 -3.60 18.21 30.53
C GLU A 80 -3.51 17.05 29.53
N LEU A 81 -4.03 17.28 28.33
CA LEU A 81 -3.93 16.35 27.19
C LEU A 81 -2.71 16.71 26.33
N PHE A 82 -1.86 15.73 26.06
CA PHE A 82 -0.66 15.95 25.26
C PHE A 82 -0.24 14.69 24.49
N SER A 83 0.54 14.87 23.43
CA SER A 83 1.10 13.79 22.63
C SER A 83 2.54 13.46 23.05
N ALA A 84 2.88 12.19 23.12
CA ALA A 84 4.25 11.73 23.35
C ALA A 84 4.56 10.42 22.59
N PRO A 85 5.84 10.10 22.32
CA PRO A 85 6.24 8.82 21.73
C PRO A 85 5.66 7.61 22.47
N LYS A 86 5.23 6.59 21.72
CA LYS A 86 4.60 5.36 22.26
C LYS A 86 5.55 4.49 23.07
N ASP A 87 6.84 4.53 22.75
CA ASP A 87 7.85 3.58 23.20
C ASP A 87 8.43 3.91 24.58
N GLN A 88 7.78 4.83 25.31
CA GLN A 88 8.24 5.31 26.60
C GLN A 88 7.46 4.65 27.74
N THR A 89 8.17 4.12 28.73
CA THR A 89 7.57 3.54 29.95
C THR A 89 7.27 4.60 31.02
N LEU A 90 7.91 5.76 30.94
CA LEU A 90 7.75 6.91 31.82
C LEU A 90 7.54 8.15 30.98
N ILE A 91 6.53 8.96 31.34
CA ILE A 91 6.19 10.19 30.63
C ILE A 91 6.20 11.35 31.60
N VAL A 92 6.70 12.50 31.12
CA VAL A 92 6.71 13.77 31.86
C VAL A 92 5.64 14.69 31.26
N CYS A 93 4.73 15.18 32.08
CA CYS A 93 3.73 16.15 31.67
C CYS A 93 4.43 17.49 31.30
N PRO A 94 4.20 18.04 30.10
CA PRO A 94 4.82 19.30 29.69
C PRO A 94 4.25 20.53 30.43
N SER A 95 3.05 20.41 31.01
CA SER A 95 2.36 21.52 31.69
C SER A 95 2.76 21.64 33.17
N CYS A 96 2.74 20.53 33.93
CA CYS A 96 3.02 20.55 35.37
C CYS A 96 4.32 19.85 35.79
N GLY A 97 5.05 19.21 34.87
CA GLY A 97 6.31 18.52 35.14
C GLY A 97 6.17 17.17 35.86
N GLN A 98 4.94 16.70 36.11
CA GLN A 98 4.73 15.40 36.75
C GLN A 98 5.24 14.26 35.87
N THR A 99 6.03 13.37 36.47
CA THR A 99 6.46 12.11 35.86
C THR A 99 5.53 10.98 36.30
N PHE A 100 5.03 10.18 35.37
CA PHE A 100 4.16 9.04 35.67
C PHE A 100 4.39 7.86 34.72
N PRO A 101 4.20 6.61 35.19
CA PRO A 101 4.33 5.43 34.34
C PRO A 101 3.11 5.30 33.41
N VAL A 102 3.35 4.76 32.22
CA VAL A 102 2.29 4.40 31.27
C VAL A 102 2.38 2.91 30.96
N ALA A 103 1.24 2.22 30.95
CA ALA A 103 1.18 0.82 30.58
C ALA A 103 1.31 0.68 29.07
N GLU A 104 2.09 -0.30 28.60
CA GLU A 104 2.02 -0.75 27.21
C GLU A 104 0.58 -1.19 26.95
N ALA A 105 -0.10 -0.49 26.05
CA ALA A 105 -1.36 -1.00 25.53
C ALA A 105 -0.98 -2.08 24.52
N GLY A 106 -1.13 -3.34 24.94
CA GLY A 106 -0.96 -4.51 24.07
C GLY A 106 -1.94 -4.54 22.90
#